data_AF-A0A928LDY3-F1
#
_entry.id   AF-A0A928LDY3-F1
#
_cell.length_a   1.000
_cell.length_b   1.000
_cell.length_c   1.000
_cell.angle_alpha   90.00
_cell.angle_beta   90.00
_cell.angle_gamma   90.00
#
_symmetry.space_group_name_H-M   'P 1'
#
loop_
_entity.id
_entity.type
_entity.pdbx_description
1 polymer ?
#
loop_
_entity_poly.entity_id
_entity_poly.type
_entity_poly.pdbx_seq_one_letter_code
_entity_poly.pdbx_strand_id
1 'polypeptide(L)'
;MTGSGTKENPYIIENFNDLLNISGGSGTYYLLGTDIDINDTSYAAQWSTITINCSHFDGGNHTIKNIFLNNSSTSTLKSIFKFADKQVTYFKNINLENIYINGGKSTIFSNISSYNVYFSGINLSFTSNISFNSATDLYFIVQSGKEIFIENSSINCLARASMVLGLFRGTMTNCHINADITYTSSNNSSSAYLFSEKMLNTAVFANISSQSSITTPPSGNMSNCYFVLPTLNHISRFTTSGNIHGTCFYDKDVAPTTTAFDSNIYALSTENCKNTEYLKSIGFIVEGE
;
A
#
# COMPACT_ATOMS: atom_id res chain seq x y z
N MET A 1 -21.68 11.35 -16.83
CA MET A 1 -20.31 11.61 -17.33
C MET A 1 -20.33 12.35 -18.66
N THR A 2 -19.55 13.44 -18.75
CA THR A 2 -19.18 14.13 -20.00
C THR A 2 -17.90 13.51 -20.59
N GLY A 3 -17.52 13.88 -21.81
CA GLY A 3 -16.32 13.35 -22.50
C GLY A 3 -16.61 12.12 -23.38
N SER A 4 -15.60 11.69 -24.16
CA SER A 4 -15.70 10.54 -25.08
C SER A 4 -14.90 9.32 -24.65
N GLY A 5 -14.25 9.38 -23.48
CA GLY A 5 -13.45 8.28 -22.95
C GLY A 5 -12.10 8.07 -23.65
N THR A 6 -11.67 9.02 -24.48
CA THR A 6 -10.35 9.00 -25.14
C THR A 6 -9.31 9.68 -24.27
N LYS A 7 -8.03 9.53 -24.61
CA LYS A 7 -6.93 10.18 -23.87
C LYS A 7 -7.07 11.71 -23.87
N GLU A 8 -7.44 12.29 -25.00
CA GLU A 8 -7.59 13.74 -25.20
C GLU A 8 -8.92 14.27 -24.64
N ASN A 9 -9.90 13.39 -24.43
CA ASN A 9 -11.24 13.74 -23.95
C ASN A 9 -11.79 12.61 -23.06
N PRO A 10 -11.24 12.44 -21.83
CA PRO A 10 -11.62 11.36 -20.92
C PRO A 10 -13.06 11.50 -20.44
N TYR A 11 -13.65 10.41 -19.97
CA TYR A 11 -14.93 10.51 -19.25
C TYR A 11 -14.71 11.21 -17.91
N ILE A 12 -15.48 12.28 -17.66
CA ILE A 12 -15.38 13.04 -16.41
C ILE A 12 -16.34 12.47 -15.38
N ILE A 13 -15.80 12.10 -14.22
CA ILE A 13 -16.55 11.64 -13.04
C ILE A 13 -16.84 12.86 -12.17
N GLU A 14 -18.11 13.28 -12.07
CA GLU A 14 -18.50 14.48 -11.33
C GLU A 14 -19.27 14.17 -10.04
N ASN A 15 -19.58 12.90 -9.80
CA ASN A 15 -20.33 12.46 -8.62
C ASN A 15 -20.15 10.96 -8.39
N PHE A 16 -20.69 10.49 -7.27
CA PHE A 16 -20.59 9.08 -6.88
C PHE A 16 -21.30 8.12 -7.86
N ASN A 17 -22.42 8.53 -8.46
CA ASN A 17 -23.10 7.70 -9.45
C ASN A 17 -22.26 7.50 -10.72
N ASP A 18 -21.51 8.52 -11.15
CA ASP A 18 -20.56 8.37 -12.25
C ASP A 18 -19.45 7.37 -11.88
N LEU A 19 -18.93 7.43 -10.65
CA LEU A 19 -17.91 6.51 -10.12
C LEU A 19 -18.40 5.04 -10.11
N LEU A 20 -19.67 4.80 -9.79
CA LEU A 20 -20.27 3.47 -9.85
C LEU A 20 -20.36 2.91 -11.28
N ASN A 21 -20.41 3.78 -12.29
CA ASN A 21 -20.70 3.43 -13.68
C ASN A 21 -19.44 3.40 -14.58
N ILE A 22 -18.28 3.06 -14.00
CA ILE A 22 -17.05 2.84 -14.77
C ILE A 22 -17.11 1.49 -15.47
N SER A 23 -17.31 1.51 -16.79
CA SER A 23 -17.55 0.30 -17.57
C SER A 23 -16.90 0.27 -18.96
N GLY A 24 -16.02 1.23 -19.28
CA GLY A 24 -15.52 1.43 -20.64
C GLY A 24 -14.61 0.32 -21.20
N GLY A 25 -13.88 -0.39 -20.35
CA GLY A 25 -12.95 -1.44 -20.78
C GLY A 25 -11.64 -0.90 -21.36
N SER A 26 -11.09 -1.62 -22.34
CA SER A 26 -9.75 -1.35 -22.85
C SER A 26 -9.74 -0.10 -23.72
N GLY A 27 -8.70 0.72 -23.56
CA GLY A 27 -8.56 2.00 -24.26
C GLY A 27 -9.41 3.14 -23.71
N THR A 28 -10.20 2.93 -22.65
CA THR A 28 -10.99 4.00 -22.04
C THR A 28 -10.24 4.74 -20.95
N TYR A 29 -10.42 6.06 -20.92
CA TYR A 29 -9.82 7.00 -19.98
C TYR A 29 -10.90 7.68 -19.14
N TYR A 30 -10.69 7.73 -17.83
CA TYR A 30 -11.52 8.44 -16.87
C TYR A 30 -10.69 9.48 -16.13
N LEU A 31 -11.30 10.63 -15.85
CA LEU A 31 -10.75 11.70 -15.02
C LEU A 31 -11.77 12.04 -13.94
N LEU A 32 -11.33 12.05 -12.68
CA LEU A 32 -12.12 12.61 -11.60
C LEU A 32 -12.16 14.14 -11.73
N GLY A 33 -13.35 14.74 -11.81
CA GLY A 33 -13.53 16.18 -11.97
C GLY A 33 -13.88 16.93 -10.69
N THR A 34 -14.09 16.20 -9.59
CA THR A 34 -14.39 16.73 -8.26
C THR A 34 -14.06 15.71 -7.18
N ASP A 35 -13.87 16.17 -5.95
CA ASP A 35 -13.83 15.31 -4.79
C ASP A 35 -15.16 14.56 -4.61
N ILE A 36 -15.08 13.33 -4.10
CA ILE A 36 -16.22 12.45 -3.84
C ILE A 36 -16.21 12.09 -2.35
N ASP A 37 -17.21 12.59 -1.62
CA ASP A 37 -17.46 12.23 -0.23
C ASP A 37 -18.55 11.16 -0.15
N ILE A 38 -18.22 10.00 0.43
CA ILE A 38 -19.16 8.88 0.51
C ILE A 38 -20.25 9.10 1.55
N ASN A 39 -20.02 9.97 2.55
CA ASN A 39 -21.03 10.27 3.57
C ASN A 39 -22.32 10.88 3.00
N ASP A 40 -22.23 11.55 1.85
CA ASP A 40 -23.36 12.18 1.16
C ASP A 40 -24.09 11.21 0.21
N THR A 41 -23.85 9.91 0.36
CA THR A 41 -24.39 8.86 -0.51
C THR A 41 -25.12 7.78 0.29
N SER A 42 -25.91 6.96 -0.39
CA SER A 42 -26.54 5.77 0.20
C SER A 42 -25.53 4.68 0.63
N TYR A 43 -24.24 4.88 0.37
CA TYR A 43 -23.16 3.92 0.66
C TYR A 43 -22.35 4.29 1.91
N ALA A 44 -22.67 5.41 2.58
CA ALA A 44 -21.99 5.88 3.79
C ALA A 44 -21.89 4.80 4.88
N ALA A 45 -22.97 4.04 5.08
CA ALA A 45 -23.05 3.02 6.12
C ALA A 45 -22.44 1.67 5.70
N GLN A 46 -22.24 1.43 4.40
CA GLN A 46 -21.68 0.18 3.91
C GLN A 46 -21.24 0.29 2.44
N TRP A 47 -19.93 0.22 2.22
CA TRP A 47 -19.35 0.22 0.90
C TRP A 47 -19.68 -1.05 0.11
N SER A 48 -19.94 -0.85 -1.18
CA SER A 48 -20.00 -1.93 -2.17
C SER A 48 -18.80 -1.79 -3.10
N THR A 49 -18.12 -2.91 -3.38
CA THR A 49 -16.93 -2.92 -4.24
C THR A 49 -17.23 -2.27 -5.59
N ILE A 50 -16.42 -1.30 -5.99
CA ILE A 50 -16.51 -0.65 -7.30
C ILE A 50 -15.56 -1.37 -8.25
N THR A 51 -16.06 -1.73 -9.43
CA THR A 51 -15.20 -2.32 -10.46
C THR A 51 -14.59 -1.22 -11.32
N ILE A 52 -13.27 -1.14 -11.33
CA ILE A 52 -12.50 -0.26 -12.20
C ILE A 52 -12.25 -0.99 -13.52
N ASN A 53 -13.09 -0.70 -14.51
CA ASN A 53 -13.00 -1.26 -15.85
C ASN A 53 -12.60 -0.18 -16.87
N CYS A 54 -11.33 0.21 -16.85
CA CYS A 54 -10.76 1.25 -17.72
C CYS A 54 -9.25 1.09 -17.87
N SER A 55 -8.65 1.66 -18.92
CA SER A 55 -7.19 1.60 -19.09
C SER A 55 -6.49 2.65 -18.24
N HIS A 56 -7.12 3.81 -18.09
CA HIS A 56 -6.59 4.90 -17.27
C HIS A 56 -7.68 5.46 -16.38
N PHE A 57 -7.39 5.48 -15.09
CA PHE A 57 -8.13 6.23 -14.08
C PHE A 57 -7.19 7.30 -13.55
N ASP A 58 -7.44 8.56 -13.90
CA ASP A 58 -6.73 9.72 -13.37
C ASP A 58 -7.62 10.40 -12.32
N GLY A 59 -7.15 10.52 -11.09
CA GLY A 59 -7.88 11.24 -10.06
C GLY A 59 -7.82 12.74 -10.19
N GLY A 60 -7.02 13.32 -11.10
CA GLY A 60 -6.93 14.76 -11.25
C GLY A 60 -6.48 15.50 -9.97
N ASN A 61 -5.80 14.79 -9.05
CA ASN A 61 -5.50 15.21 -7.67
C ASN A 61 -6.71 15.46 -6.77
N HIS A 62 -7.90 15.00 -7.18
CA HIS A 62 -9.10 14.98 -6.35
C HIS A 62 -9.08 13.82 -5.35
N THR A 63 -10.00 13.91 -4.40
CA THR A 63 -10.09 13.02 -3.24
C THR A 63 -11.35 12.18 -3.27
N ILE A 64 -11.23 10.86 -3.04
CA ILE A 64 -12.36 10.01 -2.64
C ILE A 64 -12.19 9.69 -1.16
N LYS A 65 -13.18 10.05 -0.33
CA LYS A 65 -13.03 9.98 1.14
C LYS A 65 -14.23 9.41 1.87
N ASN A 66 -13.99 9.03 3.13
CA ASN A 66 -15.00 8.54 4.08
C ASN A 66 -15.58 7.19 3.68
N ILE A 67 -14.74 6.29 3.18
CA ILE A 67 -15.18 4.96 2.74
C ILE A 67 -15.23 4.01 3.94
N PHE A 68 -16.40 3.46 4.24
CA PHE A 68 -16.55 2.42 5.26
C PHE A 68 -16.84 1.05 4.66
N LEU A 69 -15.90 0.10 4.80
CA LEU A 69 -16.04 -1.28 4.36
C LEU A 69 -16.18 -2.22 5.55
N ASN A 70 -17.37 -2.78 5.73
CA ASN A 70 -17.58 -3.91 6.63
C ASN A 70 -17.68 -5.22 5.84
N ASN A 71 -16.87 -6.22 6.18
CA ASN A 71 -16.97 -7.57 5.62
C ASN A 71 -17.26 -8.58 6.74
N SER A 72 -18.44 -9.17 6.75
CA SER A 72 -18.77 -10.22 7.74
C SER A 72 -18.16 -11.58 7.41
N SER A 73 -17.64 -11.78 6.19
CA SER A 73 -17.09 -13.05 5.73
C SER A 73 -15.59 -13.18 6.03
N THR A 74 -15.20 -14.28 6.65
CA THR A 74 -13.79 -14.63 6.90
C THR A 74 -13.15 -15.40 5.74
N SER A 75 -13.94 -15.87 4.77
CA SER A 75 -13.46 -16.67 3.63
C SER A 75 -13.55 -15.92 2.29
N THR A 76 -14.53 -15.04 2.14
CA THR A 76 -14.75 -14.27 0.91
C THR A 76 -14.02 -12.94 0.97
N LEU A 77 -13.14 -12.70 0.01
CA LEU A 77 -12.46 -11.41 -0.14
C LEU A 77 -13.47 -10.33 -0.53
N LYS A 78 -13.42 -9.18 0.16
CA LYS A 78 -14.11 -7.95 -0.24
C LYS A 78 -13.10 -6.82 -0.39
N SER A 79 -13.21 -6.03 -1.45
CA SER A 79 -12.33 -4.88 -1.72
C SER A 79 -13.08 -3.56 -1.83
N ILE A 80 -12.38 -2.44 -1.69
CA ILE A 80 -12.93 -1.12 -2.04
C ILE A 80 -13.07 -1.03 -3.56
N PHE A 81 -11.96 -1.27 -4.26
CA PHE A 81 -11.87 -1.26 -5.70
C PHE A 81 -11.43 -2.62 -6.24
N LYS A 82 -12.04 -3.05 -7.33
CA LYS A 82 -11.68 -4.26 -8.06
C LYS A 82 -11.31 -3.92 -9.49
N PHE A 83 -10.09 -4.25 -9.92
CA PHE A 83 -9.71 -4.10 -11.33
C PHE A 83 -10.36 -5.20 -12.18
N ALA A 84 -10.88 -4.81 -13.34
CA ALA A 84 -11.52 -5.73 -14.27
C ALA A 84 -10.49 -6.64 -14.98
N ASP A 85 -10.89 -7.91 -15.23
CA ASP A 85 -9.99 -8.96 -15.71
C ASP A 85 -9.81 -8.99 -17.24
N LYS A 86 -9.34 -7.89 -17.84
CA LYS A 86 -9.17 -7.79 -19.30
C LYS A 86 -8.03 -6.88 -19.78
N GLN A 87 -7.31 -6.19 -18.90
CA GLN A 87 -6.39 -5.14 -19.32
C GLN A 87 -5.41 -4.67 -18.25
N VAL A 88 -4.30 -4.10 -18.72
CA VAL A 88 -3.43 -3.24 -17.92
C VAL A 88 -4.21 -1.99 -17.52
N THR A 89 -4.09 -1.59 -16.25
CA THR A 89 -4.73 -0.39 -15.72
C THR A 89 -3.70 0.53 -15.08
N TYR A 90 -3.76 1.81 -15.44
CA TYR A 90 -3.04 2.89 -14.79
C TYR A 90 -4.00 3.66 -13.88
N PHE A 91 -3.71 3.68 -12.59
CA PHE A 91 -4.52 4.33 -11.56
C PHE A 91 -3.63 5.39 -10.89
N LYS A 92 -3.93 6.67 -11.06
CA LYS A 92 -2.96 7.72 -10.69
C LYS A 92 -3.57 9.01 -10.16
N ASN A 93 -2.74 9.83 -9.53
CA ASN A 93 -3.03 11.22 -9.11
C ASN A 93 -4.32 11.33 -8.30
N ILE A 94 -4.44 10.56 -7.23
CA ILE A 94 -5.68 10.52 -6.43
C ILE A 94 -5.36 10.42 -4.95
N ASN A 95 -6.17 11.12 -4.15
CA ASN A 95 -6.18 10.97 -2.71
C ASN A 95 -7.31 10.01 -2.31
N LEU A 96 -6.98 9.01 -1.50
CA LEU A 96 -7.90 8.05 -0.92
C LEU A 96 -7.82 8.19 0.60
N GLU A 97 -8.79 8.87 1.18
CA GLU A 97 -8.72 9.37 2.55
C GLU A 97 -9.81 8.82 3.46
N ASN A 98 -9.50 8.72 4.75
CA ASN A 98 -10.43 8.27 5.78
C ASN A 98 -11.16 6.97 5.40
N ILE A 99 -10.40 5.97 4.93
CA ILE A 99 -10.92 4.64 4.66
C ILE A 99 -10.90 3.84 5.95
N TYR A 100 -12.04 3.25 6.32
CA TYR A 100 -12.13 2.33 7.45
C TYR A 100 -12.58 0.94 6.98
N ILE A 101 -11.73 -0.06 7.23
CA ILE A 101 -12.03 -1.47 6.91
C ILE A 101 -12.23 -2.24 8.22
N ASN A 102 -13.35 -2.94 8.35
CA ASN A 102 -13.67 -3.76 9.51
C ASN A 102 -14.17 -5.15 9.11
N GLY A 103 -13.81 -6.16 9.91
CA GLY A 103 -14.37 -7.50 9.82
C GLY A 103 -13.40 -8.54 9.26
N GLY A 104 -13.85 -9.38 8.34
CA GLY A 104 -13.12 -10.50 7.78
C GLY A 104 -12.19 -10.13 6.62
N LYS A 105 -12.11 -11.01 5.61
CA LYS A 105 -11.04 -10.96 4.59
C LYS A 105 -11.21 -9.76 3.65
N SER A 106 -10.42 -8.70 3.82
CA SER A 106 -10.60 -7.44 3.08
C SER A 106 -9.32 -6.71 2.66
N THR A 107 -9.40 -5.93 1.59
CA THR A 107 -8.26 -5.17 1.02
C THR A 107 -8.75 -3.87 0.40
N ILE A 108 -7.87 -2.89 0.15
CA ILE A 108 -8.26 -1.68 -0.60
C ILE A 108 -8.53 -2.04 -2.05
N PHE A 109 -7.56 -2.69 -2.71
CA PHE A 109 -7.61 -3.05 -4.10
C PHE A 109 -7.55 -4.57 -4.29
N SER A 110 -8.40 -5.11 -5.14
CA SER A 110 -8.27 -6.48 -5.61
C SER A 110 -8.00 -6.51 -7.10
N ASN A 111 -6.90 -7.16 -7.49
CA ASN A 111 -6.56 -7.49 -8.86
C ASN A 111 -6.51 -9.02 -9.02
N ILE A 112 -7.64 -9.62 -9.36
CA ILE A 112 -7.67 -11.05 -9.70
C ILE A 112 -7.31 -11.31 -11.18
N SER A 113 -6.88 -10.26 -11.90
CA SER A 113 -6.62 -10.36 -13.33
C SER A 113 -5.25 -10.94 -13.65
N SER A 114 -5.08 -11.35 -14.90
CA SER A 114 -3.77 -11.72 -15.45
C SER A 114 -2.91 -10.51 -15.88
N TYR A 115 -3.34 -9.28 -15.56
CA TYR A 115 -2.72 -8.05 -16.03
C TYR A 115 -2.11 -7.22 -14.91
N ASN A 116 -1.09 -6.43 -15.28
CA ASN A 116 -0.40 -5.52 -14.38
C ASN A 116 -1.28 -4.31 -14.03
N VAL A 117 -1.11 -3.80 -12.83
CA VAL A 117 -1.71 -2.52 -12.40
C VAL A 117 -0.58 -1.59 -11.95
N TYR A 118 -0.66 -0.35 -12.42
CA TYR A 118 0.30 0.70 -12.14
C TYR A 118 -0.38 1.79 -11.31
N PHE A 119 0.12 2.02 -10.10
CA PHE A 119 -0.27 3.09 -9.21
C PHE A 119 0.80 4.18 -9.25
N SER A 120 0.42 5.44 -9.49
CA SER A 120 1.38 6.56 -9.53
C SER A 120 0.77 7.81 -8.90
N GLY A 121 1.49 8.50 -8.01
CA GLY A 121 0.96 9.73 -7.40
C GLY A 121 -0.26 9.48 -6.52
N ILE A 122 -0.29 8.37 -5.77
CA ILE A 122 -1.41 8.04 -4.86
C ILE A 122 -1.09 8.52 -3.46
N ASN A 123 -2.03 9.21 -2.83
CA ASN A 123 -2.01 9.45 -1.38
C ASN A 123 -3.09 8.58 -0.73
N LEU A 124 -2.67 7.54 -0.02
CA LEU A 124 -3.56 6.57 0.61
C LEU A 124 -3.50 6.70 2.13
N SER A 125 -4.66 6.88 2.77
CA SER A 125 -4.83 6.87 4.22
C SER A 125 -5.95 5.94 4.64
N PHE A 126 -5.63 4.91 5.43
CA PHE A 126 -6.63 3.94 5.89
C PHE A 126 -6.40 3.44 7.33
N THR A 127 -7.51 3.09 7.98
CA THR A 127 -7.52 2.31 9.22
C THR A 127 -8.16 0.95 8.95
N SER A 128 -7.57 -0.13 9.46
CA SER A 128 -8.14 -1.47 9.30
C SER A 128 -8.16 -2.27 10.61
N ASN A 129 -9.23 -3.01 10.82
CA ASN A 129 -9.37 -4.03 11.84
C ASN A 129 -9.89 -5.32 11.20
N ILE A 130 -8.95 -6.17 10.78
CA ILE A 130 -9.21 -7.34 9.95
C ILE A 130 -8.95 -8.61 10.77
N SER A 131 -9.95 -9.46 10.92
CA SER A 131 -9.83 -10.74 11.60
C SER A 131 -10.46 -11.84 10.77
N PHE A 132 -9.62 -12.75 10.28
CA PHE A 132 -10.05 -13.95 9.57
C PHE A 132 -9.14 -15.13 9.91
N ASN A 133 -9.64 -16.34 9.68
CA ASN A 133 -8.94 -17.59 9.97
C ASN A 133 -8.89 -18.40 8.67
N SER A 134 -7.91 -18.09 7.82
CA SER A 134 -7.71 -18.79 6.54
C SER A 134 -6.23 -18.94 6.25
N ALA A 135 -5.83 -20.06 5.65
CA ALA A 135 -4.46 -20.29 5.20
C ALA A 135 -4.06 -19.46 3.95
N THR A 136 -4.92 -18.53 3.51
CA THR A 136 -4.65 -17.73 2.31
C THR A 136 -4.08 -16.37 2.66
N ASP A 137 -3.05 -16.00 1.92
CA ASP A 137 -2.37 -14.72 2.02
C ASP A 137 -3.32 -13.55 1.74
N LEU A 138 -3.16 -12.49 2.53
CA LEU A 138 -3.84 -11.20 2.34
C LEU A 138 -2.82 -10.07 2.42
N TYR A 139 -3.02 -9.06 1.57
CA TYR A 139 -2.30 -7.79 1.61
C TYR A 139 -3.30 -6.64 1.84
N PHE A 140 -2.95 -5.68 2.70
CA PHE A 140 -3.86 -4.59 3.05
C PHE A 140 -4.21 -3.70 1.84
N ILE A 141 -3.22 -3.35 1.03
CA ILE A 141 -3.37 -2.39 -0.06
C ILE A 141 -3.86 -3.10 -1.32
N VAL A 142 -3.12 -4.08 -1.83
CA VAL A 142 -3.48 -4.77 -3.08
C VAL A 142 -3.38 -6.28 -2.94
N GLN A 143 -4.51 -6.97 -3.04
CA GLN A 143 -4.52 -8.41 -3.28
C GLN A 143 -4.40 -8.67 -4.79
N SER A 144 -3.27 -9.23 -5.24
CA SER A 144 -3.01 -9.47 -6.67
C SER A 144 -2.52 -10.88 -6.97
N GLY A 145 -2.90 -11.43 -8.13
CA GLY A 145 -2.28 -12.62 -8.72
C GLY A 145 -1.10 -12.33 -9.66
N LYS A 146 -0.79 -11.05 -9.89
CA LYS A 146 0.20 -10.54 -10.86
C LYS A 146 1.01 -9.38 -10.30
N GLU A 147 1.99 -8.93 -11.09
CA GLU A 147 2.85 -7.80 -10.74
C GLU A 147 2.03 -6.52 -10.56
N ILE A 148 2.33 -5.82 -9.47
CA ILE A 148 1.80 -4.50 -9.16
C ILE A 148 2.96 -3.54 -9.01
N PHE A 149 2.77 -2.31 -9.47
CA PHE A 149 3.76 -1.25 -9.37
C PHE A 149 3.14 -0.07 -8.65
N ILE A 150 3.82 0.44 -7.61
CA ILE A 150 3.45 1.66 -6.91
C ILE A 150 4.63 2.62 -7.01
N GLU A 151 4.41 3.81 -7.53
CA GLU A 151 5.44 4.83 -7.65
C GLU A 151 4.98 6.21 -7.17
N ASN A 152 5.92 7.04 -6.71
CA ASN A 152 5.69 8.44 -6.38
C ASN A 152 4.48 8.63 -5.44
N SER A 153 4.33 7.74 -4.46
CA SER A 153 3.09 7.61 -3.66
C SER A 153 3.37 7.67 -2.16
N SER A 154 2.39 8.17 -1.42
CA SER A 154 2.39 8.25 0.04
C SER A 154 1.33 7.32 0.63
N ILE A 155 1.72 6.50 1.61
CA ILE A 155 0.85 5.53 2.26
C ILE A 155 0.89 5.79 3.77
N ASN A 156 -0.27 6.03 4.36
CA ASN A 156 -0.48 6.18 5.79
C ASN A 156 -1.46 5.10 6.26
N CYS A 157 -1.08 4.29 7.24
CA CYS A 157 -1.97 3.24 7.73
C CYS A 157 -1.90 3.00 9.22
N LEU A 158 -3.08 2.71 9.79
CA LEU A 158 -3.24 2.12 11.12
C LEU A 158 -3.96 0.79 10.94
N ALA A 159 -3.24 -0.32 11.09
CA ALA A 159 -3.73 -1.62 10.70
C ALA A 159 -3.63 -2.64 11.84
N ARG A 160 -4.74 -3.31 12.13
CA ARG A 160 -4.80 -4.45 13.05
C ARG A 160 -5.25 -5.68 12.28
N ALA A 161 -4.50 -6.76 12.37
CA ALA A 161 -4.85 -8.01 11.69
C ALA A 161 -4.63 -9.28 12.53
N SER A 162 -5.48 -10.29 12.38
CA SER A 162 -5.21 -11.63 12.93
C SER A 162 -4.19 -12.39 12.07
N MET A 163 -4.35 -12.35 10.74
CA MET A 163 -3.47 -12.97 9.76
C MET A 163 -3.37 -12.07 8.54
N VAL A 164 -2.23 -11.43 8.28
CA VAL A 164 -1.99 -10.64 7.05
C VAL A 164 -0.51 -10.80 6.71
N LEU A 165 -0.18 -11.00 5.44
CA LEU A 165 1.23 -11.09 5.02
C LEU A 165 1.92 -9.73 5.08
N GLY A 166 1.26 -8.65 4.67
CA GLY A 166 1.82 -7.30 4.77
C GLY A 166 0.98 -6.22 4.12
N LEU A 167 1.59 -5.07 3.85
CA LEU A 167 0.89 -3.96 3.19
C LEU A 167 0.64 -4.26 1.72
N PHE A 168 1.65 -4.79 1.03
CA PHE A 168 1.69 -4.84 -0.41
C PHE A 168 2.69 -5.87 -0.94
N ARG A 169 2.37 -6.51 -2.07
CA ARG A 169 3.28 -7.36 -2.85
C ARG A 169 3.42 -6.82 -4.27
N GLY A 170 4.64 -6.47 -4.67
CA GLY A 170 4.94 -5.95 -6.01
C GLY A 170 6.23 -5.13 -6.06
N THR A 171 6.30 -4.09 -6.87
CA THR A 171 7.41 -3.13 -6.89
C THR A 171 6.96 -1.79 -6.35
N MET A 172 7.77 -1.20 -5.48
CA MET A 172 7.55 0.13 -4.92
C MET A 172 8.77 1.03 -5.21
N THR A 173 8.53 2.23 -5.74
CA THR A 173 9.59 3.17 -6.14
C THR A 173 9.22 4.59 -5.71
N ASN A 174 10.16 5.35 -5.13
CA ASN A 174 9.93 6.75 -4.77
C ASN A 174 8.71 6.93 -3.84
N CYS A 175 8.58 6.08 -2.83
CA CYS A 175 7.43 6.09 -1.94
C CYS A 175 7.77 6.53 -0.52
N HIS A 176 6.76 7.01 0.18
CA HIS A 176 6.81 7.29 1.61
C HIS A 176 5.74 6.48 2.33
N ILE A 177 6.14 5.68 3.31
CA ILE A 177 5.23 4.83 4.08
C ILE A 177 5.28 5.25 5.55
N ASN A 178 4.12 5.52 6.13
CA ASN A 178 3.91 5.67 7.56
C ASN A 178 2.91 4.62 8.03
N ALA A 179 3.33 3.70 8.89
CA ALA A 179 2.53 2.53 9.24
C ALA A 179 2.54 2.23 10.74
N ASP A 180 1.37 2.02 11.32
CA ASP A 180 1.22 1.40 12.64
C ASP A 180 0.47 0.08 12.47
N ILE A 181 1.16 -1.04 12.69
CA ILE A 181 0.67 -2.38 12.37
C ILE A 181 0.72 -3.26 13.61
N THR A 182 -0.43 -3.84 13.96
CA THR A 182 -0.56 -4.80 15.06
C THR A 182 -1.08 -6.15 14.56
N TYR A 183 -0.27 -7.19 14.70
CA TYR A 183 -0.63 -8.58 14.43
C TYR A 183 -1.13 -9.27 15.71
N THR A 184 -2.28 -9.94 15.62
CA THR A 184 -3.05 -10.38 16.79
C THR A 184 -3.29 -11.88 16.88
N SER A 185 -2.77 -12.70 15.97
CA SER A 185 -2.81 -14.16 16.13
C SER A 185 -1.45 -14.72 16.53
N SER A 186 -1.49 -15.81 17.30
CA SER A 186 -0.31 -16.57 17.72
C SER A 186 0.18 -17.60 16.70
N ASN A 187 -0.60 -17.85 15.63
CA ASN A 187 -0.36 -18.90 14.65
C ASN A 187 0.42 -18.39 13.42
N ASN A 188 1.24 -17.36 13.59
CA ASN A 188 2.06 -16.81 12.54
C ASN A 188 3.34 -17.66 12.37
N SER A 189 3.20 -18.89 11.88
CA SER A 189 4.35 -19.73 11.50
C SER A 189 5.07 -19.23 10.24
N SER A 190 4.59 -18.16 9.60
CA SER A 190 5.00 -17.73 8.27
C SER A 190 5.19 -16.21 8.26
N SER A 191 6.35 -15.78 7.78
CA SER A 191 6.84 -14.40 7.68
C SER A 191 5.76 -13.38 7.33
N ALA A 192 5.67 -12.29 8.09
CA ALA A 192 4.92 -11.11 7.68
C ALA A 192 5.82 -10.27 6.75
N TYR A 193 5.66 -10.45 5.44
CA TYR A 193 6.31 -9.64 4.41
C TYR A 193 5.71 -8.24 4.35
N LEU A 194 6.13 -7.38 5.28
CA LEU A 194 5.56 -6.04 5.47
C LEU A 194 5.56 -5.21 4.19
N PHE A 195 6.66 -5.28 3.43
CA PHE A 195 6.92 -4.33 2.35
C PHE A 195 7.44 -5.03 1.08
N SER A 196 6.58 -5.08 0.05
CA SER A 196 6.88 -5.23 -1.38
C SER A 196 7.76 -6.44 -1.79
N GLU A 197 7.88 -6.78 -3.07
CA GLU A 197 8.91 -7.71 -3.59
C GLU A 197 10.17 -6.97 -4.06
N LYS A 198 10.02 -5.67 -4.32
CA LYS A 198 11.11 -4.76 -4.66
C LYS A 198 10.81 -3.39 -4.10
N MET A 199 11.82 -2.76 -3.50
CA MET A 199 11.74 -1.40 -2.97
C MET A 199 12.92 -0.57 -3.46
N LEU A 200 12.62 0.57 -4.08
CA LEU A 200 13.61 1.51 -4.58
C LEU A 200 13.28 2.91 -4.05
N ASN A 201 14.28 3.66 -3.61
CA ASN A 201 14.11 5.08 -3.25
C ASN A 201 12.93 5.32 -2.29
N THR A 202 12.76 4.43 -1.30
CA THR A 202 11.55 4.41 -0.46
C THR A 202 11.91 4.62 0.99
N ALA A 203 11.16 5.50 1.65
CA ALA A 203 11.28 5.76 3.08
C ALA A 203 10.12 5.11 3.84
N VAL A 204 10.44 4.45 4.96
CA VAL A 204 9.47 3.73 5.80
C VAL A 204 9.60 4.16 7.24
N PHE A 205 8.50 4.63 7.80
CA PHE A 205 8.32 4.96 9.20
C PHE A 205 7.28 4.01 9.76
N ALA A 206 7.67 3.07 10.63
CA ALA A 206 6.72 2.06 11.07
C ALA A 206 6.84 1.66 12.55
N ASN A 207 5.68 1.53 13.19
CA ASN A 207 5.48 0.84 14.47
C ASN A 207 4.86 -0.52 14.19
N ILE A 208 5.49 -1.58 14.68
CA ILE A 208 5.07 -2.94 14.37
C ILE A 208 5.08 -3.77 15.65
N SER A 209 3.95 -4.40 15.93
CA SER A 209 3.79 -5.29 17.07
C SER A 209 3.10 -6.59 16.66
N SER A 210 3.44 -7.66 17.35
CA SER A 210 2.81 -8.97 17.17
C SER A 210 2.58 -9.66 18.51
N GLN A 211 1.55 -10.49 18.63
CA GLN A 211 1.33 -11.32 19.82
C GLN A 211 2.24 -12.55 19.89
N SER A 212 2.84 -12.94 18.76
CA SER A 212 3.85 -14.00 18.67
C SER A 212 5.09 -13.50 17.95
N SER A 213 6.22 -14.16 18.18
CA SER A 213 7.45 -13.89 17.42
C SER A 213 7.19 -14.02 15.93
N ILE A 214 7.40 -12.95 15.17
CA ILE A 214 7.34 -12.96 13.70
C ILE A 214 8.68 -12.49 13.13
N THR A 215 9.02 -13.02 11.97
CA THR A 215 10.10 -12.48 11.14
C THR A 215 9.45 -11.52 10.15
N THR A 216 9.90 -10.26 10.13
CA THR A 216 9.31 -9.24 9.27
C THR A 216 10.32 -8.75 8.22
N PRO A 217 10.45 -9.47 7.10
CA PRO A 217 11.27 -8.99 6.01
C PRO A 217 10.49 -7.97 5.16
N PRO A 218 11.16 -6.96 4.57
CA PRO A 218 10.87 -6.58 3.20
C PRO A 218 11.09 -7.81 2.31
N SER A 219 10.12 -8.20 1.48
CA SER A 219 10.38 -9.29 0.52
C SER A 219 11.21 -8.76 -0.65
N GLY A 220 12.24 -9.51 -1.02
CA GLY A 220 13.00 -9.27 -2.24
C GLY A 220 13.97 -8.09 -2.21
N ASN A 221 14.12 -7.41 -3.36
CA ASN A 221 15.30 -6.60 -3.65
C ASN A 221 15.14 -5.15 -3.18
N MET A 222 16.18 -4.58 -2.55
CA MET A 222 16.17 -3.20 -2.08
C MET A 222 17.33 -2.37 -2.61
N SER A 223 17.09 -1.07 -2.81
CA SER A 223 18.13 -0.08 -3.05
C SER A 223 17.65 1.31 -2.63
N ASN A 224 18.56 2.11 -2.08
CA ASN A 224 18.29 3.50 -1.71
C ASN A 224 17.07 3.67 -0.79
N CYS A 225 16.94 2.80 0.22
CA CYS A 225 15.82 2.81 1.16
C CYS A 225 16.25 3.24 2.56
N TYR A 226 15.36 3.93 3.26
CA TYR A 226 15.57 4.39 4.64
C TYR A 226 14.43 3.92 5.56
N PHE A 227 14.78 3.46 6.76
CA PHE A 227 13.84 2.94 7.75
C PHE A 227 13.93 3.66 9.11
N VAL A 228 12.79 4.03 9.67
CA VAL A 228 12.60 4.50 11.05
C VAL A 228 11.61 3.58 11.74
N LEU A 229 12.11 2.74 12.64
CA LEU A 229 11.34 1.63 13.21
C LEU A 229 11.35 1.68 14.74
N PRO A 230 10.67 2.66 15.37
CA PRO A 230 10.73 2.87 16.83
C PRO A 230 10.18 1.72 17.66
N THR A 231 9.21 0.98 17.11
CA THR A 231 8.58 -0.14 17.81
C THR A 231 8.62 -1.38 16.93
N LEU A 232 9.29 -2.43 17.41
CA LEU A 232 9.36 -3.75 16.79
C LEU A 232 9.14 -4.82 17.87
N ASN A 233 7.90 -4.90 18.37
CA ASN A 233 7.54 -5.80 19.46
C ASN A 233 7.26 -7.21 18.95
N HIS A 234 7.94 -8.20 19.54
CA HIS A 234 7.93 -9.60 19.09
C HIS A 234 8.37 -9.77 17.63
N ILE A 235 9.27 -8.89 17.19
CA ILE A 235 9.97 -9.00 15.90
C ILE A 235 11.40 -9.39 16.22
N SER A 236 11.80 -10.61 15.86
CA SER A 236 13.17 -11.07 16.19
C SER A 236 14.21 -10.59 15.18
N ARG A 237 13.79 -10.39 13.93
CA ARG A 237 14.68 -10.06 12.81
C ARG A 237 14.00 -9.17 11.78
N PHE A 238 14.73 -8.16 11.32
CA PHE A 238 14.46 -7.34 10.15
C PHE A 238 15.51 -7.65 9.09
N THR A 239 15.24 -8.64 8.25
CA THR A 239 16.17 -9.15 7.23
C THR A 239 15.50 -9.15 5.86
N THR A 240 16.23 -8.98 4.76
CA THR A 240 15.62 -9.13 3.43
C THR A 240 15.66 -10.57 2.95
N SER A 241 14.67 -10.97 2.15
CA SER A 241 14.74 -12.26 1.44
C SER A 241 15.43 -12.16 0.07
N GLY A 242 15.63 -10.95 -0.44
CA GLY A 242 16.36 -10.68 -1.69
C GLY A 242 17.63 -9.87 -1.46
N ASN A 243 18.20 -9.40 -2.57
CA ASN A 243 19.49 -8.71 -2.60
C ASN A 243 19.33 -7.22 -2.30
N ILE A 244 20.30 -6.67 -1.56
CA ILE A 244 20.45 -5.22 -1.39
C ILE A 244 21.49 -4.75 -2.42
N HIS A 245 21.02 -4.07 -3.46
CA HIS A 245 21.83 -3.67 -4.63
C HIS A 245 22.36 -2.23 -4.55
N GLY A 246 22.14 -1.55 -3.43
CA GLY A 246 22.63 -0.20 -3.18
C GLY A 246 22.48 0.17 -1.70
N THR A 247 22.76 1.41 -1.35
CA THR A 247 22.79 1.83 0.05
C THR A 247 21.40 1.86 0.66
N CYS A 248 21.19 1.08 1.72
CA CYS A 248 19.99 1.16 2.54
C CYS A 248 20.42 1.37 4.00
N PHE A 249 19.65 2.12 4.78
CA PHE A 249 20.00 2.40 6.18
C PHE A 249 18.78 2.49 7.10
N TYR A 250 19.03 2.38 8.40
CA TYR A 250 18.03 2.64 9.44
C TYR A 250 18.60 3.53 10.54
N ASP A 251 17.71 4.23 11.25
CA ASP A 251 18.07 4.99 12.44
C ASP A 251 18.19 4.05 13.65
N LYS A 252 19.43 3.78 14.07
CA LYS A 252 19.74 2.84 15.15
C LYS A 252 19.47 3.40 16.54
N ASP A 253 19.39 4.73 16.68
CA ASP A 253 19.14 5.38 17.97
C ASP A 253 17.63 5.31 18.30
N VAL A 254 16.80 5.12 17.27
CA VAL A 254 15.36 4.93 17.37
C VAL A 254 14.96 3.44 17.34
N ALA A 255 15.69 2.59 16.61
CA ALA A 255 15.35 1.18 16.49
C ALA A 255 15.55 0.37 17.79
N PRO A 256 14.66 -0.61 18.09
CA PRO A 256 14.81 -1.49 19.25
C PRO A 256 16.07 -2.34 19.21
N THR A 257 16.79 -2.41 20.33
CA THR A 257 18.03 -3.20 20.48
C THR A 257 17.82 -4.71 20.42
N THR A 258 16.58 -5.18 20.54
CA THR A 258 16.22 -6.61 20.55
C THR A 258 16.00 -7.20 19.16
N THR A 259 16.02 -6.37 18.12
CA THR A 259 15.81 -6.82 16.73
C THR A 259 17.12 -6.90 15.99
N ALA A 260 17.43 -8.05 15.38
CA ALA A 260 18.59 -8.18 14.50
C ALA A 260 18.26 -7.62 13.10
N PHE A 261 19.10 -6.74 12.59
CA PHE A 261 19.00 -6.19 11.24
C PHE A 261 19.95 -6.90 10.27
N ASP A 262 19.61 -6.89 8.97
CA ASP A 262 20.51 -7.37 7.91
C ASP A 262 21.84 -6.60 7.93
N SER A 263 22.96 -7.31 7.80
CA SER A 263 24.30 -6.69 7.81
C SER A 263 24.54 -5.75 6.63
N ASN A 264 23.75 -5.88 5.56
CA ASN A 264 23.86 -5.02 4.39
C ASN A 264 23.03 -3.73 4.50
N ILE A 265 22.40 -3.48 5.65
CA ILE A 265 21.69 -2.23 5.95
C ILE A 265 22.53 -1.44 6.97
N TYR A 266 22.92 -0.21 6.63
CA TYR A 266 23.72 0.63 7.51
C TYR A 266 22.95 1.03 8.76
N ALA A 267 23.53 0.79 9.93
CA ALA A 267 23.02 1.26 11.21
C ALA A 267 23.59 2.66 11.50
N LEU A 268 22.80 3.71 11.28
CA LEU A 268 23.25 5.11 11.42
C LEU A 268 22.67 5.74 12.68
N SER A 269 23.40 6.69 13.28
CA SER A 269 22.83 7.56 14.32
C SER A 269 21.80 8.52 13.70
N THR A 270 20.89 9.05 14.53
CA THR A 270 19.90 10.05 14.07
C THR A 270 20.57 11.26 13.40
N GLU A 271 21.74 11.66 13.88
CA GLU A 271 22.53 12.75 13.26
C GLU A 271 22.98 12.38 11.84
N ASN A 272 23.54 11.19 11.65
CA ASN A 272 24.00 10.72 10.34
C ASN A 272 22.85 10.48 9.37
N CYS A 273 21.68 10.03 9.84
CA CYS A 273 20.47 9.91 9.02
C CYS A 273 20.01 11.24 8.42
N LYS A 274 20.38 12.38 9.02
CA LYS A 274 19.99 13.73 8.59
C LYS A 274 21.11 14.48 7.87
N ASN A 275 22.31 13.90 7.80
CA ASN A 275 23.48 14.54 7.20
C ASN A 275 23.61 14.15 5.73
N THR A 276 23.23 15.06 4.84
CA THR A 276 23.28 14.87 3.38
C THR A 276 24.67 14.50 2.87
N GLU A 277 25.74 15.14 3.37
CA GLU A 277 27.11 14.84 2.94
C GLU A 277 27.52 13.43 3.34
N TYR A 278 27.19 13.02 4.58
CA TYR A 278 27.44 11.67 5.06
C TYR A 278 26.67 10.63 4.24
N LEU A 279 25.38 10.85 4.00
CA LEU A 279 24.55 9.95 3.19
C LEU A 279 25.12 9.77 1.77
N LYS A 280 25.49 10.87 1.11
CA LYS A 280 26.17 10.82 -0.19
C LYS A 280 27.49 10.05 -0.12
N SER A 281 28.26 10.21 0.96
CA SER A 281 29.56 9.51 1.15
C SER A 281 29.44 7.99 1.24
N ILE A 282 28.31 7.47 1.73
CA ILE A 282 28.00 6.04 1.78
C ILE A 282 27.22 5.55 0.54
N GLY A 283 27.10 6.38 -0.49
CA GLY A 283 26.43 6.04 -1.76
C GLY A 283 24.91 6.09 -1.72
N PHE A 284 24.30 6.70 -0.69
CA PHE A 284 22.86 6.96 -0.67
C PHE A 284 22.54 8.15 -1.57
N ILE A 285 21.54 7.99 -2.44
CA ILE A 285 21.08 9.02 -3.36
C ILE A 285 20.07 9.89 -2.61
N VAL A 286 20.44 11.15 -2.40
CA VAL A 286 19.58 12.20 -1.84
C VAL A 286 19.11 13.08 -3.01
N GLU A 287 17.84 12.99 -3.39
CA GLU A 287 17.23 13.80 -4.44
C GLU A 287 16.46 14.99 -3.83
N GLY A 288 16.45 16.15 -4.50
CA GLY A 288 15.65 17.33 -4.10
C GLY A 288 16.41 18.48 -3.41
N GLU A 289 17.64 18.81 -3.86
CA GLU A 289 18.24 20.14 -3.59
C GLU A 289 17.56 21.25 -4.40
#